data_AF-A0A4R9WVH1-F1
#
_entry.id   AF-A0A4R9WVH1-F1
#
_cell.length_a   1.000
_cell.length_b   1.000
_cell.length_c   1.000
_cell.angle_alpha   90.00
_cell.angle_beta   90.00
_cell.angle_gamma   90.00
#
_symmetry.space_group_name_H-M   'P 1'
#
loop_
_entity.id
_entity.type
_entity.pdbx_description
1 polymer ?
#
loop_
_entity_poly.entity_id
_entity_poly.type
_entity_poly.pdbx_seq_one_letter_code
_entity_poly.pdbx_strand_id
1 'polypeptide(L)'
;QTLGKEERFHRTLKAEALQGPPFADLTKAQDAFDRWRNVYNAERPHDALAGAVPLGRYRISKRQYRETVEPFEYAKDVSSAAFSSMASSLSSAAPYACAEPSPASPSPSGG
;
A
#
# COMPACT_ATOMS: atom_id res chain seq x y z
N GLN A 1 7.00 -1.07 -21.06
CA GLN A 1 5.80 -1.93 -20.97
C GLN A 1 5.41 -2.07 -19.49
N THR A 2 4.62 -1.15 -18.95
CA THR A 2 4.28 -1.10 -17.50
C THR A 2 2.79 -1.23 -17.21
N LEU A 3 1.91 -0.90 -18.17
CA LEU A 3 0.47 -0.78 -17.92
C LEU A 3 -0.24 -2.14 -17.73
N GLY A 4 0.09 -3.16 -18.53
CA GLY A 4 -0.66 -4.42 -18.52
C GLY A 4 -0.48 -5.33 -17.30
N LYS A 5 0.56 -5.13 -16.48
CA LYS A 5 0.82 -5.95 -15.28
C LYS A 5 -0.05 -5.53 -14.10
N GLU A 6 -0.12 -4.22 -13.86
CA GLU A 6 -0.97 -3.66 -12.81
C GLU A 6 -2.45 -3.88 -13.13
N GLU A 7 -2.84 -3.74 -14.39
CA GLU A 7 -4.20 -4.02 -14.84
C GLU A 7 -4.60 -5.49 -14.63
N ARG A 8 -3.71 -6.44 -14.95
CA ARG A 8 -3.97 -7.87 -14.71
C ARG A 8 -4.05 -8.20 -13.21
N PHE A 9 -3.22 -7.56 -12.39
CA PHE A 9 -3.26 -7.69 -10.94
C PHE A 9 -4.60 -7.20 -10.38
N HIS A 10 -4.98 -5.95 -10.67
CA HIS A 10 -6.24 -5.37 -10.18
C HIS A 10 -7.47 -6.15 -10.64
N ARG A 11 -7.46 -6.67 -11.88
CA ARG A 11 -8.55 -7.52 -12.38
C ARG A 11 -8.64 -8.85 -11.61
N THR A 12 -7.50 -9.48 -11.33
CA THR A 12 -7.46 -10.72 -10.54
C THR A 12 -7.96 -10.49 -9.12
N LEU A 13 -7.45 -9.44 -8.45
CA LEU A 13 -7.84 -9.09 -7.09
C LEU A 13 -9.35 -8.90 -6.99
N LYS A 14 -9.93 -8.13 -7.92
CA LYS A 14 -11.38 -7.91 -7.96
C LYS A 14 -12.16 -9.20 -8.15
N ALA A 15 -11.71 -10.05 -9.08
CA ALA A 15 -12.39 -11.30 -9.41
C ALA A 15 -12.35 -12.33 -8.28
N GLU A 16 -11.21 -12.46 -7.59
CA GLU A 16 -10.98 -13.58 -6.66
C GLU A 16 -11.18 -13.18 -5.19
N ALA A 17 -10.90 -11.94 -4.80
CA ALA A 17 -10.99 -11.48 -3.41
C ALA A 17 -12.20 -10.58 -3.13
N LEU A 18 -12.77 -9.92 -4.15
CA LEU A 18 -13.80 -8.87 -3.98
C LEU A 18 -15.14 -9.17 -4.69
N GLN A 19 -15.30 -10.32 -5.35
CA GLN A 19 -16.57 -10.68 -6.00
C GLN A 19 -17.70 -11.06 -5.04
N GLY A 20 -17.38 -11.26 -3.76
CA GLY A 20 -18.35 -11.65 -2.74
C GLY A 20 -19.21 -10.50 -2.20
N PRO A 21 -20.12 -10.80 -1.26
CA PRO A 21 -20.83 -9.76 -0.52
C PRO A 21 -19.85 -8.86 0.25
N PRO A 22 -20.27 -7.63 0.62
CA PRO A 22 -19.45 -6.73 1.42
C PRO A 22 -18.93 -7.40 2.69
N PHE A 23 -17.69 -7.09 3.08
CA PHE A 23 -17.14 -7.56 4.33
C PHE A 23 -17.93 -6.98 5.51
N ALA A 24 -18.21 -7.81 6.50
CA ALA A 24 -18.96 -7.40 7.70
C ALA A 24 -18.17 -6.39 8.55
N ASP A 25 -16.83 -6.51 8.56
CA ASP A 25 -15.92 -5.66 9.31
C ASP A 25 -14.52 -5.64 8.65
N LEU A 26 -13.64 -4.76 9.13
CA LEU A 26 -12.28 -4.61 8.60
C LEU A 26 -11.38 -5.81 8.91
N THR A 27 -11.60 -6.53 10.01
CA THR A 27 -10.83 -7.72 10.37
C THR A 27 -11.08 -8.84 9.37
N LYS A 28 -12.34 -9.07 8.98
CA LYS A 28 -12.72 -10.03 7.95
C LYS A 28 -12.16 -9.67 6.57
N ALA A 29 -12.13 -8.38 6.25
CA ALA A 29 -11.48 -7.91 5.02
C ALA A 29 -9.97 -8.21 5.05
N GLN A 30 -9.31 -7.94 6.18
CA GLN A 30 -7.88 -8.21 6.36
C GLN A 30 -7.56 -9.70 6.24
N ASP A 31 -8.32 -10.57 6.92
CA ASP A 31 -8.16 -12.03 6.83
C ASP A 31 -8.32 -12.53 5.38
N ALA A 32 -9.31 -12.01 4.65
CA ALA A 32 -9.54 -12.36 3.26
C ALA A 32 -8.37 -11.92 2.36
N PHE A 33 -7.84 -10.72 2.57
CA PHE A 33 -6.67 -10.23 1.83
C PHE A 33 -5.40 -10.98 2.17
N ASP A 34 -5.19 -11.35 3.43
CA ASP A 34 -4.02 -12.13 3.84
C ASP A 34 -4.05 -13.53 3.25
N ARG A 35 -5.21 -14.17 3.25
CA ARG A 35 -5.40 -15.46 2.57
C ARG A 35 -5.16 -15.32 1.07
N TRP A 36 -5.76 -14.33 0.43
CA TRP A 36 -5.61 -14.13 -1.02
C TRP A 36 -4.16 -13.81 -1.40
N ARG A 37 -3.46 -12.98 -0.61
CA ARG A 37 -2.03 -12.66 -0.77
C ARG A 37 -1.16 -13.91 -0.72
N ASN A 38 -1.46 -14.86 0.18
CA ASN A 38 -0.74 -16.13 0.25
C ASN A 38 -0.96 -16.96 -1.03
N VAL A 39 -2.21 -17.17 -1.44
CA VAL A 39 -2.53 -17.94 -2.65
C VAL A 39 -1.89 -17.31 -3.90
N TYR A 40 -2.06 -16.00 -4.07
CA TYR A 40 -1.53 -15.28 -5.22
C TYR A 40 0.01 -15.34 -5.29
N ASN A 41 0.71 -15.19 -4.17
CA ASN A 41 2.17 -15.14 -4.15
C ASN A 41 2.84 -16.52 -4.08
N ALA A 42 2.19 -17.53 -3.51
CA ALA A 42 2.81 -18.82 -3.20
C ALA A 42 2.30 -20.00 -4.04
N GLU A 43 1.11 -19.89 -4.64
CA GLU A 43 0.47 -21.04 -5.33
C GLU A 43 0.24 -20.77 -6.82
N ARG A 44 0.04 -19.51 -7.22
CA ARG A 44 -0.36 -19.19 -8.60
C ARG A 44 0.82 -19.33 -9.57
N PRO A 45 0.75 -20.21 -10.58
CA PRO A 45 1.77 -20.27 -11.63
C PRO A 45 1.64 -19.06 -12.55
N HIS A 46 2.76 -18.40 -12.84
CA HIS A 46 2.80 -17.28 -13.79
C HIS A 46 3.61 -17.64 -15.03
N ASP A 47 3.01 -17.53 -16.21
CA ASP A 47 3.67 -17.82 -17.50
C ASP A 47 4.92 -16.96 -17.72
N ALA A 48 4.86 -15.67 -17.34
CA ALA A 48 6.00 -14.76 -17.42
C ALA A 48 7.16 -15.16 -16.47
N LEU A 49 6.92 -16.08 -15.55
CA LEU A 49 7.88 -16.65 -14.62
C LEU A 49 8.16 -18.13 -14.92
N ALA A 50 7.81 -18.64 -16.10
CA ALA A 50 7.93 -20.05 -16.48
C ALA A 50 7.23 -21.01 -15.49
N GLY A 51 6.08 -20.60 -14.96
CA GLY A 51 5.32 -21.37 -13.97
C GLY A 51 5.78 -21.17 -12.52
N ALA A 52 6.83 -20.39 -12.27
CA ALA A 52 7.24 -20.05 -10.91
C ALA A 52 6.29 -19.05 -10.25
N VAL A 53 6.25 -19.08 -8.92
CA VAL A 53 5.41 -18.20 -8.09
C VAL A 53 6.16 -16.92 -7.72
N PRO A 54 5.48 -15.78 -7.52
CA PRO A 54 6.12 -14.50 -7.23
C PRO A 54 7.02 -14.55 -5.99
N LEU A 55 6.62 -15.30 -4.96
CA LEU A 55 7.37 -15.46 -3.72
C LEU A 55 8.75 -16.11 -3.96
N GLY A 56 8.86 -17.04 -4.92
CA GLY A 56 10.12 -17.70 -5.25
C GLY A 56 11.16 -16.78 -5.89
N ARG A 57 10.73 -15.65 -6.48
CA ARG A 57 11.61 -14.68 -7.12
C ARG A 57 11.96 -13.51 -6.21
N TYR A 58 11.12 -13.22 -5.21
CA TYR A 58 11.34 -12.11 -4.29
C TYR A 58 12.63 -12.32 -3.49
N ARG A 59 13.48 -11.28 -3.46
CA ARG A 59 14.69 -11.22 -2.65
C ARG A 59 14.62 -9.94 -1.84
N ILE A 60 14.70 -10.08 -0.52
CA ILE A 60 14.83 -8.94 0.38
C ILE A 60 16.08 -8.16 -0.05
N SER A 61 15.93 -6.83 -0.14
CA SER A 61 17.05 -5.95 -0.43
C SER A 61 18.11 -6.11 0.65
N LYS A 62 19.35 -6.35 0.25
CA LYS A 62 20.51 -6.32 1.16
C LYS A 62 20.85 -4.90 1.62
N ARG A 63 20.30 -3.88 0.96
CA ARG A 63 20.54 -2.48 1.34
C ARG A 63 19.76 -2.19 2.60
N GLN A 64 20.47 -1.76 3.62
CA GLN A 64 19.84 -1.20 4.82
C GLN A 64 19.08 0.06 4.45
N TYR A 65 17.93 0.23 5.09
CA TYR A 65 17.19 1.48 5.04
C TYR A 65 18.06 2.62 5.58
N ARG A 66 18.08 3.75 4.87
CA ARG A 66 18.73 4.98 5.32
C ARG A 66 17.64 6.03 5.45
N GLU A 67 17.47 6.55 6.66
CA GLU A 67 16.50 7.60 6.95
C GLU A 67 16.89 8.92 6.28
N THR A 68 18.18 9.23 6.27
CA THR A 68 18.73 10.40 5.57
C THR A 68 19.26 10.01 4.20
N VAL A 69 18.72 10.64 3.16
CA VAL A 69 19.21 10.50 1.78
C VAL A 69 20.20 11.63 1.51
N GLU A 70 21.39 11.28 1.01
CA GLU A 70 22.37 12.28 0.55
C GLU A 70 21.74 13.12 -0.58
N PRO A 71 21.97 14.44 -0.61
CA PRO A 71 21.54 15.28 -1.72
C PRO A 71 22.09 14.72 -3.04
N PHE A 72 21.22 14.48 -4.02
CA PHE A 72 21.66 14.14 -5.36
C PHE A 72 22.30 15.40 -5.99
N GLU A 73 23.40 15.23 -6.71
CA GLU A 73 23.90 16.27 -7.60
C GLU A 73 23.22 16.07 -8.95
N TYR A 74 22.31 16.97 -9.32
CA TYR A 74 21.82 17.02 -10.69
C TYR A 74 22.88 17.65 -11.60
N ALA A 75 22.97 17.14 -12.83
CA ALA A 75 23.80 17.74 -13.86
C ALA A 75 23.35 19.20 -14.08
N LYS A 76 24.34 20.12 -14.10
CA LYS A 76 24.14 21.57 -14.06
C LYS A 76 23.39 22.15 -15.28
N ASP A 77 23.21 21.34 -16.32
CA ASP A 77 22.52 21.62 -17.56
C ASP A 77 21.00 21.37 -17.49
N VAL A 78 20.50 20.77 -16.41
CA VAL A 78 19.05 20.68 -16.13
C VAL A 78 18.63 21.86 -15.26
N SER A 79 18.00 22.87 -15.85
CA SER A 79 17.50 24.05 -15.11
C SER A 79 16.51 23.62 -14.02
N SER A 80 16.85 23.87 -12.75
CA SER A 80 16.09 23.50 -11.54
C SER A 80 14.83 24.34 -11.28
N ALA A 81 14.38 25.14 -12.23
CA ALA A 81 13.28 26.07 -12.05
C ALA A 81 11.93 25.41 -12.37
N ALA A 82 11.40 24.57 -11.46
CA ALA A 82 9.96 24.26 -11.44
C ALA A 82 9.38 23.60 -10.19
N PHE A 83 10.16 23.00 -9.25
CA PHE A 83 9.54 22.04 -8.31
C PHE A 83 9.81 22.21 -6.81
N SER A 84 10.23 23.40 -6.34
CA SER A 84 10.62 23.61 -4.94
C SER A 84 9.48 23.87 -3.93
N SER A 85 8.20 23.69 -4.26
CA SER A 85 7.11 24.16 -3.37
C SER A 85 6.43 23.10 -2.48
N MET A 86 6.85 21.84 -2.41
CA MET A 86 6.12 20.82 -1.60
C MET A 86 6.98 19.97 -0.65
N ALA A 87 8.24 20.30 -0.41
CA ALA A 87 9.11 19.47 0.46
C ALA A 87 9.12 19.88 1.95
N SER A 88 8.53 21.02 2.33
CA SER A 88 8.74 21.58 3.69
C SER A 88 7.69 21.21 4.76
N SER A 89 6.71 20.34 4.49
CA SER A 89 5.59 20.11 5.45
C SER A 89 5.39 18.68 5.95
N LEU A 90 6.41 17.81 5.93
CA LEU A 90 6.30 16.46 6.51
C LEU A 90 7.33 16.14 7.61
N SER A 91 7.89 17.16 8.28
CA SER A 91 8.65 16.96 9.52
C SER A 91 7.83 17.37 10.74
N SER A 92 6.90 16.50 11.13
CA SER A 92 6.49 16.34 12.53
C SER A 92 5.76 15.01 12.67
N ALA A 93 6.53 13.99 13.05
CA ALA A 93 5.98 12.73 13.52
C ALA A 93 5.43 12.95 14.94
N ALA A 94 4.11 13.01 15.08
CA ALA A 94 3.46 12.64 16.34
C ALA A 94 3.10 11.15 16.24
N PRO A 95 3.44 10.32 17.24
CA PRO A 95 2.99 8.94 17.26
C PRO A 95 1.46 8.93 17.33
N TYR A 96 0.83 8.04 16.55
CA TYR A 96 -0.58 7.71 16.68
C TYR A 96 -0.87 7.32 18.13
N ALA A 97 -1.38 8.26 18.93
CA ALA A 97 -2.09 7.96 20.15
C ALA A 97 -3.49 7.51 19.74
N CYS A 98 -3.86 6.27 20.06
CA CYS A 98 -5.22 5.78 19.94
C CYS A 98 -6.15 6.71 20.74
N ALA A 99 -6.99 7.47 20.04
CA ALA A 99 -8.06 8.20 20.67
C ALA A 99 -9.11 7.20 21.18
N GLU A 100 -9.26 7.11 22.49
CA GLU A 100 -10.38 6.42 23.13
C GLU A 100 -11.71 7.02 22.66
N PRO A 101 -12.76 6.21 22.44
CA PRO A 101 -14.09 6.74 22.15
C PRO A 101 -14.64 7.43 23.40
N SER A 102 -14.77 8.75 23.34
CA SER A 102 -15.46 9.56 24.36
C SER A 102 -16.93 9.14 24.47
N PRO A 103 -17.47 8.94 25.70
CA PRO A 103 -18.82 8.45 25.88
C PRO A 103 -19.87 9.51 25.49
N ALA A 104 -20.80 9.09 24.64
CA ALA A 104 -22.00 9.86 24.31
C ALA A 104 -22.79 10.22 25.58
N SER A 105 -23.29 11.45 25.65
CA SER A 105 -24.25 11.89 26.64
C SER A 105 -25.17 12.97 26.05
N PRO A 106 -26.39 13.11 26.60
CA PRO A 106 -27.60 12.88 25.82
C PRO A 106 -28.25 14.14 25.25
N SER A 107 -29.06 13.92 24.21
CA SER A 107 -29.96 14.92 23.61
C SER A 107 -30.90 15.55 24.64
N PRO A 108 -31.12 16.87 24.62
CA PRO A 108 -32.27 17.45 25.29
C PRO A 108 -33.51 17.37 24.39
N SER A 109 -34.56 16.81 24.97
CA SER A 109 -35.94 16.87 24.54
C SER A 109 -36.48 18.30 24.43
N GLY A 110 -37.39 18.53 23.48
CA GLY A 110 -38.52 19.44 23.69
C GLY A 110 -38.80 20.43 22.55
N GLY A 111 -40.01 20.34 21.99
CA GLY A 111 -40.59 21.31 21.05
C GLY A 111 -41.65 20.67 20.17
#